data_AF-A0A938AS05-F1
#
_entry.id   AF-A0A938AS05-F1
#
_cell.length_a   1.000
_cell.length_b   1.000
_cell.length_c   1.000
_cell.angle_alpha   90.00
_cell.angle_beta   90.00
_cell.angle_gamma   90.00
#
_symmetry.space_group_name_H-M   'P 1'
#
loop_
_entity.id
_entity.type
_entity.pdbx_description
1 polymer ?
#
loop_
_entity_poly.entity_id
_entity_poly.type
_entity_poly.pdbx_seq_one_letter_code
_entity_poly.pdbx_strand_id
1 'polypeptide(L)'
;MKIKGLGWNIRNPFSPRKRVSVDWNWLLVILLCAFAVAPLAQPGFFWGAHDARHSVYFLVEFDRSIQDGILYPRWQPDYAFGYGYPFFNIYSPLAFYLGEAFHLLGLDFVAAVKVVFGLGFVLSALTMYLFARR
;
A
#
# COMPACT_ATOMS: atom_id res chain seq x y z
N MET A 1 34.15 -21.92 -53.94
CA MET A 1 33.11 -22.72 -53.26
C MET A 1 33.27 -22.52 -51.75
N LYS A 2 32.33 -21.82 -51.09
CA LYS A 2 32.44 -21.39 -49.68
C LYS A 2 31.75 -22.44 -48.81
N ILE A 3 32.51 -23.29 -48.11
CA ILE A 3 31.96 -24.30 -47.21
C ILE A 3 31.46 -23.58 -45.95
N LYS A 4 30.14 -23.32 -45.90
CA LYS A 4 29.42 -22.92 -44.69
C LYS A 4 29.07 -24.19 -43.92
N GLY A 5 29.75 -24.44 -42.80
CA GLY A 5 29.38 -25.58 -41.96
C GLY A 5 30.43 -25.90 -40.92
N LEU A 6 30.47 -25.12 -39.83
CA LEU A 6 30.75 -25.57 -38.46
C LEU A 6 30.66 -24.36 -37.51
N GLY A 7 29.43 -24.00 -37.14
CA GLY A 7 29.19 -23.01 -36.09
C GLY A 7 29.43 -23.64 -34.73
N TRP A 8 30.68 -23.84 -34.34
CA TRP A 8 31.02 -24.13 -32.94
C TRP A 8 30.67 -22.90 -32.11
N ASN A 9 29.50 -22.91 -31.45
CA ASN A 9 29.14 -21.90 -30.47
C ASN A 9 29.92 -22.18 -29.18
N ILE A 10 31.21 -21.86 -29.19
CA ILE A 10 32.08 -21.95 -28.02
C ILE A 10 31.59 -20.86 -27.05
N ARG A 11 30.74 -21.25 -26.09
CA ARG A 11 30.37 -20.37 -24.98
C ARG A 11 31.65 -20.01 -24.26
N ASN A 12 32.12 -18.78 -24.43
CA ASN A 12 33.35 -18.30 -23.82
C ASN A 12 33.21 -18.42 -22.29
N PRO A 13 33.94 -19.35 -21.62
CA PRO A 13 33.78 -19.58 -20.18
C PRO A 13 34.25 -18.38 -19.33
N PHE A 14 34.86 -17.39 -19.98
CA PHE A 14 35.38 -16.17 -19.39
C PHE A 14 34.49 -14.93 -19.63
N SER A 15 33.20 -15.09 -19.97
CA SER A 15 32.30 -13.93 -19.98
C SER A 15 32.32 -13.29 -18.58
N PRO A 16 32.70 -12.00 -18.44
CA PRO A 16 32.73 -11.36 -17.13
C PRO A 16 31.34 -11.46 -16.53
N ARG A 17 31.21 -12.11 -15.35
CA ARG A 17 29.94 -12.11 -14.61
C ARG A 17 29.58 -10.64 -14.42
N LYS A 18 28.38 -10.23 -14.85
CA LYS A 18 27.83 -8.92 -14.49
C LYS A 18 27.91 -8.82 -12.97
N ARG A 19 28.79 -7.95 -12.45
CA ARG A 19 28.79 -7.62 -11.02
C ARG A 19 27.46 -6.95 -10.76
N VAL A 20 26.64 -7.56 -9.92
CA VAL A 20 25.49 -6.88 -9.34
C VAL A 20 26.09 -5.85 -8.37
N SER A 21 26.22 -4.60 -8.82
CA SER A 21 26.56 -3.50 -7.94
C SER A 21 25.32 -3.16 -7.13
N VAL A 22 25.46 -3.08 -5.80
CA VAL A 22 24.34 -2.67 -4.96
C VAL A 22 24.12 -1.17 -5.13
N ASP A 23 22.86 -0.79 -5.37
CA ASP A 23 22.48 0.61 -5.50
C ASP A 23 22.22 1.18 -4.10
N TRP A 24 23.13 2.02 -3.60
CA TRP A 24 23.01 2.66 -2.28
C TRP A 24 21.85 3.64 -2.17
N ASN A 25 21.22 4.05 -3.28
CA ASN A 25 20.03 4.88 -3.21
C ASN A 25 18.86 4.16 -2.51
N TRP A 26 18.85 2.81 -2.50
CA TRP A 26 17.89 2.06 -1.70
C TRP A 26 17.97 2.38 -0.21
N LEU A 27 19.17 2.64 0.32
CA LEU A 27 19.33 3.03 1.72
C LEU A 27 18.66 4.38 1.98
N LEU A 28 18.83 5.34 1.08
CA LEU A 28 18.17 6.65 1.18
C LEU A 28 16.64 6.51 1.12
N VAL A 29 16.12 5.69 0.21
CA VAL A 29 14.68 5.40 0.12
C VAL A 29 14.15 4.83 1.43
N ILE A 30 14.85 3.85 2.01
CA ILE A 30 14.46 3.24 3.28
C ILE A 30 14.48 4.26 4.41
N LEU A 31 15.53 5.07 4.52
CA LEU A 31 15.66 6.08 5.58
C LEU A 31 14.59 7.16 5.50
N LEU A 32 14.31 7.68 4.29
CA LEU A 32 13.26 8.68 4.08
C LEU A 32 11.87 8.10 4.32
N CYS A 33 11.62 6.87 3.88
CA CYS A 33 10.35 6.20 4.14
C CYS A 33 10.16 5.95 5.64
N ALA A 34 11.19 5.45 6.34
CA ALA A 34 11.18 5.24 7.78
C ALA A 34 10.89 6.54 8.54
N PHE A 35 11.53 7.65 8.15
CA PHE A 35 11.26 8.97 8.72
C PHE A 35 9.80 9.40 8.50
N ALA A 36 9.26 9.21 7.30
CA ALA A 36 7.88 9.60 6.96
C ALA A 36 6.82 8.78 7.72
N VAL A 37 7.04 7.46 7.90
CA VAL A 37 6.07 6.57 8.58
C VAL A 37 6.25 6.53 10.10
N ALA A 38 7.39 6.97 10.63
CA ALA A 38 7.69 6.92 12.07
C ALA A 38 6.59 7.51 12.98
N PRO A 39 5.93 8.64 12.64
CA PRO A 39 4.83 9.16 13.45
C PRO A 39 3.64 8.20 13.60
N LEU A 40 3.41 7.28 12.65
CA LEU A 40 2.31 6.30 12.72
C LEU A 40 2.53 5.28 13.85
N ALA A 41 3.78 5.02 14.24
CA ALA A 41 4.11 4.09 15.31
C ALA A 41 3.83 4.65 16.71
N GLN A 42 3.53 5.95 16.84
CA GLN A 42 3.20 6.55 18.12
C GLN A 42 1.86 6.02 18.67
N PRO A 43 1.70 5.88 19.99
CA PRO A 43 0.41 5.53 20.60
C PRO A 43 -0.70 6.52 20.21
N GLY A 44 -1.95 6.04 20.12
CA GLY A 44 -3.10 6.86 19.74
C GLY A 44 -3.19 7.16 18.25
N PHE A 45 -3.82 8.26 17.87
CA PHE A 45 -4.01 8.69 16.47
C PHE A 45 -4.01 10.21 16.38
N PHE A 46 -3.96 10.76 15.17
CA PHE A 46 -3.91 12.21 14.91
C PHE A 46 -5.28 12.89 15.09
N TRP A 47 -5.97 12.64 16.19
CA TRP A 47 -7.38 13.02 16.42
C TRP A 47 -7.66 14.53 16.33
N GLY A 48 -6.63 15.37 16.50
CA GLY A 48 -6.75 16.83 16.33
C GLY A 48 -6.79 17.30 14.88
N ALA A 49 -6.42 16.47 13.90
CA ALA A 49 -6.53 16.82 12.49
C ALA A 49 -7.99 16.73 12.02
N HIS A 50 -8.40 17.65 11.15
CA HIS A 50 -9.78 17.82 10.72
C HIS A 50 -10.42 16.51 10.23
N ASP A 51 -9.72 15.80 9.34
CA ASP A 51 -10.22 14.57 8.69
C ASP A 51 -9.72 13.27 9.32
N ALA A 52 -8.93 13.32 10.39
CA ALA A 52 -8.41 12.09 10.99
C ALA A 52 -9.55 11.17 11.46
N ARG A 53 -10.57 11.73 12.11
CA ARG A 53 -11.74 10.96 12.54
C ARG A 53 -12.42 10.23 11.39
N HIS A 54 -12.56 10.88 10.25
CA HIS A 54 -13.18 10.31 9.05
C HIS A 54 -12.44 9.05 8.57
N SER A 55 -11.11 9.03 8.63
CA SER A 55 -10.35 7.85 8.20
C SER A 55 -10.67 6.59 9.01
N VAL A 56 -10.96 6.74 10.31
CA VAL A 56 -11.32 5.63 11.21
C VAL A 56 -12.81 5.33 11.14
N TYR A 57 -13.67 6.34 11.23
CA TYR A 57 -15.12 6.15 11.26
C TYR A 57 -15.65 5.56 9.94
N PHE A 58 -15.09 5.98 8.80
CA PHE A 58 -15.48 5.37 7.53
C PHE A 58 -15.10 3.89 7.45
N LEU A 59 -14.00 3.47 8.08
CA LEU A 59 -13.66 2.05 8.14
C LEU A 59 -14.62 1.28 9.07
N VAL A 60 -15.06 1.87 10.18
CA VAL A 60 -16.09 1.28 11.06
C VAL A 60 -17.41 1.05 10.29
N GLU A 61 -17.88 2.03 9.53
CA GLU A 61 -19.09 1.88 8.69
C GLU A 61 -18.91 0.86 7.58
N PHE A 62 -17.69 0.76 7.06
CA PHE A 62 -17.34 -0.22 6.03
C PHE A 62 -17.40 -1.63 6.60
N ASP A 63 -16.75 -1.88 7.74
CA ASP A 63 -16.84 -3.14 8.50
C ASP A 63 -18.30 -3.47 8.78
N ARG A 64 -19.08 -2.53 9.32
CA ARG A 64 -20.51 -2.75 9.61
C ARG A 64 -21.28 -3.28 8.40
N SER A 65 -21.03 -2.72 7.23
CA SER A 65 -21.63 -3.16 5.97
C SER A 65 -21.17 -4.56 5.55
N ILE A 66 -19.88 -4.86 5.73
CA ILE A 66 -19.29 -6.18 5.45
C ILE A 66 -19.87 -7.25 6.39
N GLN A 67 -20.00 -6.94 7.69
CA GLN A 67 -20.64 -7.81 8.69
C GLN A 67 -22.12 -8.09 8.36
N ASP A 68 -22.81 -7.14 7.74
CA ASP A 68 -24.19 -7.32 7.24
C ASP A 68 -24.24 -8.12 5.91
N GLY A 69 -23.12 -8.66 5.44
CA GLY A 69 -23.02 -9.47 4.22
C GLY A 69 -22.93 -8.67 2.92
N ILE A 70 -22.79 -7.34 3.01
CA ILE A 70 -22.70 -6.46 1.85
C ILE A 70 -21.24 -6.36 1.42
N LEU A 71 -20.79 -7.28 0.57
CA LEU A 71 -19.40 -7.34 0.10
C LEU A 71 -18.96 -6.12 -0.72
N TYR A 72 -19.90 -5.35 -1.27
CA TYR A 72 -19.63 -4.09 -1.98
C TYR A 72 -20.43 -2.94 -1.33
N PRO A 73 -19.94 -2.38 -0.21
CA PRO A 73 -20.62 -1.30 0.49
C PRO A 73 -20.83 -0.09 -0.42
N ARG A 74 -22.04 0.44 -0.44
CA ARG A 74 -22.42 1.70 -1.14
C ARG A 74 -22.95 2.76 -0.18
N TRP A 75 -23.27 2.35 1.04
CA TRP A 75 -24.00 3.14 2.01
C TRP A 75 -23.34 2.97 3.38
N GLN A 76 -23.20 4.06 4.13
CA GLN A 76 -22.81 4.06 5.53
C GLN A 76 -24.07 4.03 6.38
N PRO A 77 -24.34 2.98 7.16
CA PRO A 77 -25.61 2.82 7.87
C PRO A 77 -25.85 3.85 8.98
N ASP A 78 -24.84 4.20 9.77
CA ASP A 78 -25.04 4.96 11.02
C ASP A 78 -24.77 6.46 10.86
N TYR A 79 -24.23 6.87 9.71
CA TYR A 79 -24.02 8.29 9.38
C TYR A 79 -25.32 9.08 9.28
N ALA A 80 -25.19 10.41 9.29
CA ALA A 80 -26.32 11.34 9.20
C ALA A 80 -27.44 11.02 10.21
N PHE A 81 -27.10 10.82 11.49
CA PHE A 81 -28.05 10.47 12.56
C PHE A 81 -28.83 9.16 12.30
N GLY A 82 -28.21 8.17 11.64
CA GLY A 82 -28.83 6.87 11.35
C GLY A 82 -29.74 6.85 10.11
N TYR A 83 -29.88 7.97 9.38
CA TYR A 83 -30.47 7.95 8.04
C TYR A 83 -29.51 7.34 7.00
N GLY A 84 -28.22 7.34 7.33
CA GLY A 84 -27.12 6.86 6.53
C GLY A 84 -26.72 7.79 5.39
N TYR A 85 -25.62 7.44 4.71
CA TYR A 85 -24.96 8.34 3.76
C TYR A 85 -24.29 7.56 2.59
N PRO A 86 -24.47 7.96 1.31
CA PRO A 86 -23.99 7.22 0.13
C PRO A 86 -22.48 7.39 -0.16
N PHE A 87 -21.65 7.48 0.87
CA PHE A 87 -20.23 7.83 0.78
C PHE A 87 -19.41 6.95 -0.19
N PHE A 88 -19.59 5.63 -0.10
CA PHE A 88 -18.80 4.67 -0.88
C PHE A 88 -19.16 4.64 -2.37
N ASN A 89 -20.18 5.38 -2.82
CA ASN A 89 -20.41 5.61 -4.25
C ASN A 89 -19.48 6.70 -4.83
N ILE A 90 -18.97 7.59 -3.97
CA ILE A 90 -18.18 8.77 -4.38
C ILE A 90 -16.69 8.54 -4.12
N TYR A 91 -16.35 7.91 -3.00
CA TYR A 91 -14.97 7.63 -2.62
C TYR A 91 -14.50 6.26 -3.11
N SER A 92 -13.23 6.19 -3.51
CA SER A 92 -12.63 4.95 -4.01
C SER A 92 -12.52 3.91 -2.88
N PRO A 93 -12.98 2.67 -3.08
CA PRO A 93 -13.17 1.73 -1.97
C PRO A 93 -11.89 0.98 -1.57
N LEU A 94 -10.83 1.02 -2.38
CA LEU A 94 -9.64 0.18 -2.19
C LEU A 94 -9.00 0.34 -0.80
N ALA A 95 -8.88 1.58 -0.31
CA ALA A 95 -8.29 1.83 1.01
C ALA A 95 -9.12 1.20 2.15
N PHE A 96 -10.45 1.18 2.01
CA PHE A 96 -11.34 0.57 3.00
C PHE A 96 -11.26 -0.94 2.95
N TYR A 97 -11.21 -1.58 1.78
CA TYR A 97 -10.97 -3.02 1.70
C TYR A 97 -9.63 -3.44 2.30
N LEU A 98 -8.57 -2.65 2.11
CA LEU A 98 -7.28 -2.93 2.74
C LEU A 98 -7.37 -2.77 4.27
N GLY A 99 -7.99 -1.69 4.75
CA GLY A 99 -8.22 -1.47 6.18
C GLY A 99 -9.05 -2.60 6.80
N GLU A 100 -10.11 -3.01 6.11
CA GLU A 100 -11.01 -4.08 6.52
C GLU A 100 -10.26 -5.41 6.62
N ALA A 101 -9.45 -5.76 5.62
CA ALA A 101 -8.64 -6.96 5.65
C ALA A 101 -7.71 -6.98 6.89
N PHE A 102 -7.09 -5.85 7.22
CA PHE A 102 -6.26 -5.74 8.44
C PHE A 102 -7.07 -5.81 9.73
N HIS A 103 -8.27 -5.22 9.75
CA HIS A 103 -9.17 -5.29 10.90
C HIS A 103 -9.64 -6.73 11.15
N LEU A 104 -10.07 -7.44 10.11
CA LEU A 104 -10.47 -8.85 10.15
C LEU A 104 -9.31 -9.79 10.56
N LEU A 105 -8.06 -9.38 10.34
CA LEU A 105 -6.86 -10.08 10.84
C LEU A 105 -6.57 -9.82 12.32
N GLY A 106 -7.39 -9.01 13.00
CA GLY A 106 -7.35 -8.78 14.45
C GLY A 106 -6.74 -7.45 14.89
N LEU A 107 -6.41 -6.55 13.96
CA LEU A 107 -6.01 -5.19 14.34
C LEU A 107 -7.23 -4.37 14.74
N ASP A 108 -7.08 -3.45 15.70
CA ASP A 108 -8.11 -2.43 15.92
C ASP A 108 -8.20 -1.47 14.72
N PHE A 109 -9.32 -0.72 14.61
CA PHE A 109 -9.56 0.18 13.48
C PHE A 109 -8.48 1.26 13.30
N VAL A 110 -7.92 1.78 14.39
CA VAL A 110 -6.87 2.80 14.35
C VAL A 110 -5.58 2.21 13.80
N ALA A 111 -5.20 1.03 14.29
CA ALA A 111 -4.03 0.29 13.83
C ALA A 111 -4.19 -0.10 12.35
N ALA A 112 -5.34 -0.59 11.93
CA ALA A 112 -5.64 -0.92 10.54
C ALA A 112 -5.46 0.29 9.62
N VAL A 113 -6.05 1.45 9.96
CA VAL A 113 -5.90 2.70 9.19
C VAL A 113 -4.43 3.15 9.12
N LYS A 114 -3.69 3.07 10.23
CA LYS A 114 -2.25 3.39 10.24
C LYS A 114 -1.44 2.48 9.32
N VAL A 115 -1.73 1.18 9.29
CA VAL A 115 -1.07 0.25 8.37
C VAL A 115 -1.36 0.64 6.92
N VAL A 116 -2.62 0.96 6.57
CA VAL A 116 -2.97 1.40 5.21
C VAL A 116 -2.20 2.66 4.80
N PHE A 117 -2.11 3.67 5.68
CA PHE A 117 -1.27 4.85 5.41
C PHE A 117 0.21 4.51 5.25
N GLY A 118 0.75 3.67 6.13
CA GLY A 118 2.14 3.22 6.05
C GLY A 118 2.44 2.49 4.74
N LEU A 119 1.56 1.58 4.31
CA LEU A 119 1.65 0.90 3.03
C LEU A 119 1.61 1.88 1.86
N GLY A 120 0.73 2.89 1.91
CA GLY A 120 0.67 3.95 0.91
C GLY A 120 2.01 4.69 0.75
N PHE A 121 2.64 5.08 1.86
CA PHE A 121 3.97 5.70 1.83
C PHE A 121 5.05 4.77 1.28
N VAL A 122 5.10 3.52 1.75
CA VAL A 122 6.10 2.53 1.31
C VAL A 122 5.96 2.26 -0.20
N LEU A 123 4.75 1.96 -0.67
CA LEU A 123 4.50 1.67 -2.08
C LEU A 123 4.78 2.89 -2.97
N SER A 124 4.45 4.10 -2.51
CA SER A 124 4.77 5.32 -3.24
C SER A 124 6.28 5.52 -3.37
N ALA A 125 7.03 5.34 -2.29
CA ALA A 125 8.49 5.46 -2.29
C ALA A 125 9.14 4.41 -3.22
N LEU A 126 8.72 3.15 -3.12
CA LEU A 126 9.23 2.05 -3.95
C LEU A 126 8.94 2.28 -5.43
N THR A 127 7.69 2.61 -5.79
CA THR A 127 7.29 2.76 -7.19
C THR A 127 7.92 4.00 -7.83
N MET A 128 8.03 5.11 -7.10
CA MET A 128 8.69 6.31 -7.59
C MET A 128 10.19 6.09 -7.83
N TYR A 129 10.88 5.42 -6.90
CA TYR A 129 12.29 5.11 -7.07
C TYR A 129 12.53 4.16 -8.26
N LEU A 130 11.69 3.13 -8.40
CA LEU A 130 11.73 2.23 -9.56
C LEU A 130 11.44 2.96 -10.88
N PHE A 131 10.57 3.98 -10.86
CA PHE A 131 10.29 4.81 -12.03
C PHE A 131 11.48 5.70 -12.39
N ALA A 132 12.08 6.38 -11.42
CA ALA A 132 13.21 7.30 -11.64
C ALA A 132 14.54 6.60 -11.98
N ARG A 133 14.69 5.32 -11.59
CA ARG A 133 15.88 4.50 -11.90
C ARG A 133 15.88 3.98 -13.34
N ARG A 134 14.73 3.97 -14.03
CA ARG A 134 14.62 3.54 -15.43
C ARG A 134 15.25 4.56 -16.37
#